data_AF-A0A937DVW1-F1
#
_entry.id   AF-A0A937DVW1-F1
#
_cell.length_a   1.000
_cell.length_b   1.000
_cell.length_c   1.000
_cell.angle_alpha   90.00
_cell.angle_beta   90.00
_cell.angle_gamma   90.00
#
_symmetry.space_group_name_H-M   'P 1'
#
loop_
_entity.id
_entity.type
_entity.pdbx_description
1 polymer ?
#
loop_
_entity_poly.entity_id
_entity_poly.type
_entity_poly.pdbx_seq_one_letter_code
_entity_poly.pdbx_strand_id
1 'polypeptide(L)'
;MAVQEKHRFDEQSLGRFMAANVPGFVAPVRVEQFRGGQSNPTYRLTDAAGRQYVLRRKPPGKLLPSAHAVDREFRVISALNRTDVPPPRAYALCDD
;
A
#
# COMPACT_ATOMS: atom_id res chain seq x y z
N MET A 1 -14.15 -4.02 -0.01
CA MET A 1 -15.33 -3.13 -0.06
C MET A 1 -15.01 -1.96 -0.96
N ALA A 2 -16.03 -1.22 -1.43
CA ALA A 2 -15.79 0.05 -2.11
C ALA A 2 -14.96 0.98 -1.22
N VAL A 3 -14.08 1.78 -1.83
CA VAL A 3 -13.27 2.77 -1.13
C VAL A 3 -14.18 3.89 -0.61
N GLN A 4 -14.07 4.21 0.67
CA GLN A 4 -14.78 5.35 1.26
C GLN A 4 -14.38 6.64 0.55
N GLU A 5 -15.32 7.57 0.37
CA GLU A 5 -15.10 8.80 -0.41
C GLU A 5 -13.88 9.59 0.06
N LYS A 6 -13.79 9.81 1.39
CA LYS A 6 -12.64 10.48 2.02
C LYS A 6 -11.30 9.80 1.78
N HIS A 7 -11.28 8.53 1.38
CA HIS A 7 -10.08 7.71 1.21
C HIS A 7 -9.77 7.40 -0.26
N ARG A 8 -10.49 8.00 -1.21
CA ARG A 8 -10.21 7.88 -2.65
C ARG A 8 -8.89 8.56 -3.01
N PHE A 9 -8.29 8.10 -4.09
CA PHE A 9 -7.06 8.64 -4.68
C PHE A 9 -6.99 8.23 -6.15
N ASP A 10 -6.01 8.77 -6.88
CA ASP A 10 -5.79 8.44 -8.29
C ASP A 10 -5.21 7.02 -8.46
N GLU A 11 -6.07 6.08 -8.84
CA GLU A 11 -5.70 4.68 -9.10
C GLU A 11 -4.82 4.52 -10.35
N GLN A 12 -4.87 5.44 -11.32
CA GLN A 12 -4.00 5.38 -12.49
C GLN A 12 -2.56 5.76 -12.12
N SER A 13 -2.39 6.79 -11.30
CA SER A 13 -1.08 7.15 -10.74
C SER A 13 -0.50 6.00 -9.90
N LEU A 14 -1.33 5.36 -9.05
CA LEU A 14 -0.90 4.16 -8.33
C LEU A 14 -0.49 3.03 -9.28
N GLY A 15 -1.28 2.77 -10.33
CA GLY A 15 -0.96 1.75 -11.33
C GLY A 15 0.39 1.98 -12.00
N ARG A 16 0.71 3.23 -12.38
CA ARG A 16 2.03 3.60 -12.94
C ARG A 16 3.16 3.36 -11.94
N PHE A 17 2.99 3.80 -10.70
CA PHE A 17 3.98 3.58 -9.65
C PHE A 17 4.23 2.09 -9.41
N MET A 18 3.17 1.28 -9.32
CA MET A 18 3.27 -0.17 -9.12
C MET A 18 3.99 -0.85 -10.28
N ALA A 19 3.67 -0.52 -11.54
CA ALA A 19 4.34 -1.11 -12.70
C ALA A 19 5.84 -0.78 -12.75
N ALA A 20 6.23 0.42 -12.30
CA ALA A 20 7.63 0.83 -12.28
C ALA A 20 8.44 0.20 -11.13
N ASN A 21 7.80 -0.08 -9.98
CA ASN A 21 8.52 -0.46 -8.75
C ASN A 21 8.27 -1.90 -8.28
N VAL A 22 7.27 -2.59 -8.83
CA VAL A 22 6.90 -3.95 -8.40
C VAL A 22 7.11 -4.93 -9.57
N PRO A 23 8.16 -5.77 -9.52
CA PRO A 23 8.47 -6.70 -10.59
C PRO A 23 7.29 -7.64 -10.93
N GLY A 24 6.90 -7.62 -12.20
CA GLY A 24 5.80 -8.44 -12.72
C GLY A 24 4.41 -7.98 -12.33
N PHE A 25 4.25 -6.72 -11.89
CA PHE A 25 2.93 -6.10 -11.75
C PHE A 25 2.35 -5.73 -13.12
N VAL A 26 1.04 -5.96 -13.31
CA VAL A 26 0.35 -5.69 -14.57
C VAL A 26 -0.80 -4.70 -14.36
N ALA A 27 -0.66 -3.48 -14.87
CA ALA A 27 -1.74 -2.48 -14.84
C ALA A 27 -2.91 -2.88 -15.77
N PRO A 28 -4.15 -2.37 -15.54
CA PRO A 28 -4.57 -1.48 -14.47
C PRO A 28 -4.72 -2.17 -13.12
N VAL A 29 -4.77 -1.36 -12.04
CA VAL A 29 -5.06 -1.84 -10.69
C VAL A 29 -6.55 -1.72 -10.40
N ARG A 30 -7.13 -2.71 -9.72
CA ARG A 30 -8.42 -2.59 -9.03
C ARG A 30 -8.18 -2.42 -7.53
N VAL A 31 -8.82 -1.41 -6.93
CA VAL A 31 -8.67 -1.08 -5.51
C VAL A 31 -9.94 -1.39 -4.72
N GLU A 32 -9.77 -2.06 -3.57
CA GLU A 32 -10.85 -2.28 -2.61
C GLU A 32 -10.35 -1.97 -1.19
N GLN A 33 -11.15 -1.27 -0.39
CA GLN A 33 -10.78 -0.97 0.98
C GLN A 33 -11.15 -2.13 1.93
N PHE A 34 -10.28 -2.43 2.89
CA PHE A 34 -10.59 -3.31 4.01
C PHE A 34 -11.51 -2.63 5.03
N ARG A 35 -12.28 -3.42 5.79
CA ARG A 35 -13.13 -2.90 6.88
C ARG A 35 -12.31 -2.35 8.07
N GLY A 36 -11.20 -3.01 8.39
CA GLY A 36 -10.27 -2.60 9.45
C GLY A 36 -9.15 -1.68 8.96
N GLY A 37 -8.24 -1.30 9.87
CA GLY A 37 -7.10 -0.44 9.54
C GLY A 37 -7.45 1.05 9.49
N GLN A 38 -8.28 1.55 10.40
CA GLN A 38 -8.72 2.96 10.43
C GLN A 38 -7.56 3.93 10.69
N SER A 39 -6.54 3.53 11.46
CA SER A 39 -5.35 4.37 11.67
C SER A 39 -4.62 4.63 10.36
N ASN A 40 -4.29 3.59 9.58
CA ASN A 40 -3.70 3.72 8.24
C ASN A 40 -4.59 2.99 7.23
N PRO A 41 -5.38 3.72 6.41
CA PRO A 41 -6.23 3.12 5.41
C PRO A 41 -5.50 2.02 4.63
N THR A 42 -6.07 0.83 4.66
CA THR A 42 -5.49 -0.37 4.06
C THR A 42 -6.41 -0.85 2.94
N TYR A 43 -5.81 -1.23 1.81
CA TYR A 43 -6.51 -1.58 0.59
C TYR A 43 -5.96 -2.90 0.03
N ARG A 44 -6.86 -3.71 -0.55
CA ARG A 44 -6.51 -4.79 -1.46
C ARG A 44 -6.34 -4.20 -2.84
N LEU A 45 -5.19 -4.47 -3.45
CA LEU A 45 -4.92 -4.20 -4.86
C LEU A 45 -5.03 -5.52 -5.61
N THR A 46 -5.72 -5.54 -6.76
CA THR A 46 -5.68 -6.65 -7.70
C THR A 46 -5.17 -6.13 -9.04
N ASP A 47 -4.10 -6.72 -9.56
CA ASP A 47 -3.57 -6.36 -10.88
C ASP A 47 -4.36 -7.05 -12.01
N ALA A 48 -4.08 -6.70 -13.25
CA ALA A 48 -4.79 -7.25 -14.41
C ALA A 48 -4.50 -8.75 -14.65
N ALA A 49 -3.43 -9.28 -14.07
CA ALA A 49 -3.10 -10.71 -14.08
C ALA A 49 -3.74 -11.47 -12.89
N GLY A 50 -4.50 -10.79 -12.04
CA GLY A 50 -5.17 -11.38 -10.87
C GLY A 50 -4.29 -11.51 -9.62
N ARG A 51 -3.05 -11.01 -9.64
CA ARG A 51 -2.18 -11.02 -8.44
C ARG A 51 -2.68 -9.99 -7.44
N GLN A 52 -2.59 -10.33 -6.16
CA GLN A 52 -3.10 -9.51 -5.07
C GLN A 52 -1.98 -8.93 -4.24
N TYR A 53 -2.14 -7.66 -3.85
CA TYR A 53 -1.21 -6.92 -3.01
C TYR A 53 -1.98 -6.16 -1.94
N VAL A 54 -1.26 -5.70 -0.93
CA VAL A 54 -1.80 -4.84 0.13
C VAL A 54 -1.13 -3.48 0.04
N LEU A 55 -1.94 -2.42 -0.06
CA LEU A 55 -1.49 -1.04 0.10
C LEU A 55 -1.89 -0.56 1.48
N ARG A 56 -0.95 0.09 2.17
CA ARG A 56 -1.18 0.77 3.44
C ARG A 56 -0.71 2.20 3.29
N ARG A 57 -1.59 3.16 3.57
CA ARG A 57 -1.35 4.59 3.32
C ARG A 57 -1.63 5.39 4.59
N LYS A 58 -0.95 6.53 4.73
CA LYS A 58 -1.34 7.57 5.69
C LYS A 58 -2.77 8.05 5.39
N PRO A 59 -3.60 8.34 6.42
CA PRO A 59 -4.89 8.96 6.18
C PRO A 59 -4.70 10.36 5.57
N PRO A 60 -5.67 10.86 4.77
CA PRO A 60 -5.58 12.20 4.20
C PRO A 60 -5.80 13.28 5.27
N GLY A 61 -5.34 14.50 4.98
CA GLY A 61 -5.47 15.67 5.87
C GLY A 61 -4.20 15.99 6.66
N LYS A 62 -4.30 16.97 7.56
CA LYS A 62 -3.18 17.41 8.40
C LYS A 62 -2.95 16.41 9.53
N LEU A 63 -1.79 15.76 9.52
CA LEU A 63 -1.41 14.76 10.51
C LEU A 63 -0.55 15.38 11.60
N LEU A 64 -0.65 14.85 12.82
CA LEU A 64 0.26 15.20 13.91
C LEU A 64 1.69 14.71 13.58
N PRO A 65 2.73 15.41 14.06
CA PRO A 65 4.10 14.93 13.91
C PRO A 65 4.25 13.49 14.41
N SER A 66 4.96 12.66 13.64
CA SER A 66 5.21 11.23 13.92
C SER A 66 3.99 10.31 13.94
N ALA A 67 2.77 10.81 13.73
CA ALA A 67 1.61 9.96 13.51
C ALA A 67 1.72 9.28 12.14
N HIS A 68 1.24 8.02 12.05
CA HIS A 68 1.12 7.30 10.77
C HIS A 68 2.48 7.09 10.04
N ALA A 69 3.53 6.70 10.77
CA ALA A 69 4.86 6.41 10.23
C ALA A 69 4.92 5.08 9.44
N VAL A 70 4.20 5.01 8.31
CA VAL A 70 4.17 3.85 7.40
C VAL A 70 5.55 3.57 6.77
N ASP A 71 6.40 4.57 6.66
CA ASP A 71 7.80 4.46 6.25
C ASP A 71 8.62 3.63 7.25
N ARG A 72 8.39 3.82 8.55
CA ARG A 72 9.02 3.01 9.60
C ARG A 72 8.55 1.56 9.55
N GLU A 73 7.25 1.35 9.34
CA GLU A 73 6.68 0.00 9.13
C GLU A 73 7.35 -0.69 7.93
N PHE A 74 7.48 0.01 6.78
CA PHE A 74 8.17 -0.51 5.59
C PHE A 74 9.61 -0.91 5.89
N ARG A 75 10.40 -0.01 6.53
CA ARG A 75 11.80 -0.29 6.88
C ARG A 75 11.95 -1.54 7.74
N VAL A 76 11.10 -1.71 8.74
CA VAL A 76 11.14 -2.90 9.63
C VAL A 76 10.80 -4.16 8.85
N ILE A 77 9.72 -4.16 8.06
CA ILE A 77 9.31 -5.32 7.26
C ILE A 77 10.39 -5.70 6.23
N SER A 78 10.96 -4.72 5.53
CA SER A 78 12.04 -4.94 4.57
C SER A 78 13.30 -5.50 5.22
N ALA A 79 13.63 -5.08 6.46
CA ALA A 79 14.75 -5.64 7.21
C ALA A 79 14.47 -7.09 7.64
N LEU A 80 13.26 -7.36 8.13
CA LEU A 80 12.84 -8.72 8.52
C LEU A 80 12.79 -9.69 7.32
N ASN A 81 12.55 -9.21 6.09
CA ASN A 81 12.65 -10.05 4.88
C ASN A 81 14.08 -10.63 4.64
N ARG A 82 15.07 -10.23 5.44
CA ARG A 82 16.46 -10.70 5.37
C ARG A 82 16.86 -11.60 6.55
N THR A 83 15.89 -12.03 7.35
CA THR A 83 16.11 -12.90 8.52
C THR A 83 15.24 -14.16 8.41
N ASP A 84 15.33 -15.05 9.40
CA ASP A 84 14.50 -16.27 9.47
C ASP A 84 13.07 -16.00 9.97
N VAL A 85 12.74 -14.75 10.29
CA VAL A 85 11.36 -14.34 10.54
C VAL A 85 10.62 -14.36 9.21
N PRO A 86 9.37 -14.87 9.12
CA PRO A 86 8.60 -14.87 7.87
C PRO A 86 7.61 -13.69 7.80
N PRO A 87 8.03 -12.44 7.55
CA PRO A 87 7.09 -11.34 7.36
C PRO A 87 6.49 -11.37 5.93
N PRO A 88 5.42 -10.60 5.68
CA PRO A 88 5.03 -10.32 4.30
C PRO A 88 6.18 -9.66 3.52
N ARG A 89 6.20 -9.85 2.20
CA ARG A 89 7.17 -9.17 1.34
C ARG A 89 6.83 -7.69 1.22
N ALA A 90 7.78 -6.82 1.56
CA ALA A 90 7.71 -5.40 1.22
C ALA A 90 8.13 -5.19 -0.24
N TYR A 91 7.24 -4.59 -1.05
CA TYR A 91 7.49 -4.41 -2.49
C TYR A 91 8.05 -3.03 -2.83
N ALA A 92 7.40 -1.95 -2.38
CA ALA A 92 7.80 -0.58 -2.67
C ALA A 92 7.29 0.38 -1.57
N LEU A 93 8.00 1.51 -1.42
CA LEU A 93 7.60 2.65 -0.59
C LEU A 93 7.50 3.87 -1.51
N CYS A 94 6.45 4.66 -1.34
CA CYS A 94 6.28 5.96 -1.98
C CYS A 94 6.23 7.03 -0.89
N ASP A 95 7.13 8.00 -0.97
CA ASP A 95 7.31 9.08 0.01
C ASP A 95 6.84 10.45 -0.51
N ASP A 96 6.15 10.46 -1.65
CA ASP A 96 5.55 11.64 -2.29
C ASP A 96 4.44 12.30 -1.44
#